data_AF-A0A5C4P714-F1
#
_entry.id   AF-A0A5C4P714-F1
#
_cell.length_a   1.000
_cell.length_b   1.000
_cell.length_c   1.000
_cell.angle_alpha   90.00
_cell.angle_beta   90.00
_cell.angle_gamma   90.00
#
_symmetry.space_group_name_H-M   'P 1'
#
loop_
_entity.id
_entity.type
_entity.pdbx_description
1 polymer ?
#
loop_
_entity_poly.entity_id
_entity_poly.type
_entity_poly.pdbx_seq_one_letter_code
_entity_poly.pdbx_strand_id
1 'polypeptide(L)' 'MKMELALYQALIAINVPEPKAHAVIDALEFDLRTSLATKADLRAELAQLEVKLTIRMGVMLSAVVGVLIAAMKFIQ' A
#
# COMPACT_ATOMS: atom_id res chain seq x y z
N MET A 1 -2.72 -11.58 -18.39
CA MET A 1 -2.95 -11.95 -19.81
C MET A 1 -1.81 -11.65 -20.78
N LYS A 2 -1.47 -10.40 -21.18
CA LYS A 2 -0.38 -10.17 -22.17
C LYS A 2 1.01 -10.60 -21.65
N MET A 3 1.27 -10.39 -20.36
CA MET A 3 2.52 -10.79 -19.70
C MET A 3 2.64 -12.33 -19.58
N GLU A 4 1.58 -13.01 -19.14
CA GLU A 4 1.54 -14.49 -19.06
C GLU A 4 1.76 -15.13 -20.42
N LEU A 5 1.12 -14.60 -21.49
CA LEU A 5 1.32 -15.12 -22.85
C LEU A 5 2.76 -14.94 -23.34
N ALA A 6 3.38 -13.78 -23.07
CA ALA A 6 4.77 -13.54 -23.45
C ALA A 6 5.74 -14.44 -22.66
N LEU A 7 5.50 -14.64 -21.36
CA LEU A 7 6.31 -15.51 -20.52
C LEU A 7 6.15 -16.99 -20.91
N TYR A 8 4.93 -17.42 -21.20
CA TYR A 8 4.65 -18.76 -21.73
C TYR A 8 5.40 -19.01 -23.04
N GLN A 9 5.29 -18.09 -24.00
CA GLN A 9 5.99 -18.19 -25.29
C GLN A 9 7.52 -18.21 -25.11
N ALA A 10 8.05 -17.41 -24.19
CA ALA A 10 9.48 -17.42 -23.87
C ALA A 10 9.95 -18.75 -23.24
N LEU A 11 9.15 -19.34 -22.35
CA LEU A 11 9.45 -20.63 -21.70
C LEU A 11 9.44 -21.78 -22.73
N ILE A 12 8.45 -21.80 -23.61
CA ILE A 12 8.38 -22.79 -24.70
C ILE A 12 9.56 -22.59 -25.68
N ALA A 13 9.93 -21.34 -25.99
CA ALA A 13 11.05 -21.03 -26.89
C ALA A 13 12.42 -21.52 -26.39
N ILE A 14 12.59 -21.71 -25.08
CA ILE A 14 13.80 -22.29 -24.47
C ILE A 14 13.65 -23.80 -24.15
N ASN A 15 12.72 -24.50 -24.80
CA ASN A 15 12.46 -25.94 -24.62
C ASN A 15 11.99 -26.34 -23.21
N VAL A 16 11.32 -25.45 -22.46
CA VAL A 16 10.62 -25.89 -21.24
C VAL A 16 9.36 -26.67 -21.62
N PRO A 17 9.13 -27.88 -21.09
CA PRO A 17 7.91 -28.64 -21.34
C PRO A 17 6.66 -27.87 -20.90
N GLU A 18 5.60 -27.95 -21.70
CA GLU A 18 4.30 -27.28 -21.49
C GLU A 18 3.78 -27.35 -20.03
N PRO A 19 3.77 -28.54 -19.38
CA PRO A 19 3.28 -28.66 -18.00
C PRO A 19 4.11 -27.85 -16.99
N LYS A 20 5.41 -27.71 -17.24
CA LYS A 20 6.32 -26.95 -16.39
C LYS A 20 6.19 -25.45 -16.64
N ALA A 21 5.94 -25.04 -17.87
CA ALA A 21 5.71 -23.63 -18.20
C ALA A 21 4.45 -23.09 -17.51
N HIS A 22 3.37 -23.87 -17.51
CA HIS A 22 2.15 -23.54 -16.76
C HIS A 22 2.41 -23.44 -15.26
N ALA A 23 3.08 -24.43 -14.67
CA ALA A 23 3.39 -24.43 -13.24
C ALA A 23 4.20 -23.19 -12.81
N VAL A 24 5.13 -22.71 -13.64
CA VAL A 24 5.91 -21.49 -13.36
C VAL A 24 5.04 -20.25 -13.43
N ILE A 25 4.14 -20.16 -14.42
CA ILE A 25 3.22 -19.03 -14.54
C ILE A 25 2.25 -18.99 -13.36
N ASP A 26 1.68 -20.13 -12.98
CA ASP A 26 0.75 -20.22 -11.87
C ASP A 26 1.41 -19.88 -10.53
N ALA A 27 2.62 -20.41 -10.29
CA ALA A 27 3.40 -20.09 -9.10
C ALA A 27 3.79 -18.61 -9.05
N LEU A 28 4.18 -18.04 -10.19
CA LEU A 28 4.52 -16.62 -10.29
C LEU A 28 3.29 -15.72 -10.10
N GLU A 29 2.14 -16.06 -10.69
CA GLU A 29 0.91 -15.30 -10.49
C GLU A 29 0.48 -15.36 -9.03
N PHE A 30 0.58 -16.52 -8.39
CA PHE A 30 0.31 -16.68 -6.97
C PHE A 30 1.23 -15.80 -6.12
N ASP A 31 2.54 -15.86 -6.36
CA ASP A 31 3.54 -15.05 -5.63
C ASP A 31 3.34 -13.55 -5.87
N LEU A 32 3.03 -13.14 -7.11
CA LEU A 32 2.72 -11.75 -7.42
C LEU A 32 1.46 -11.25 -6.69
N ARG A 33 0.46 -12.11 -6.51
CA ARG A 33 -0.78 -11.78 -5.78
C ARG A 33 -0.60 -11.79 -4.26
N THR A 34 0.34 -12.56 -3.73
CA THR A 34 0.52 -12.73 -2.27
C THR A 34 1.65 -11.89 -1.68
N SER A 35 2.72 -11.66 -2.44
CA SER A 35 3.95 -11.02 -1.95
C SER A 35 4.02 -9.52 -2.27
N LEU A 36 3.35 -9.06 -3.33
CA LEU A 36 3.24 -7.63 -3.58
C LEU A 36 2.09 -7.02 -2.78
N ALA A 37 2.43 -6.03 -1.94
CA ALA A 37 1.44 -5.09 -1.43
C ALA A 37 0.67 -4.53 -2.62
N THR A 38 -0.62 -4.85 -2.69
CA THR A 38 -1.42 -4.40 -3.81
C THR A 38 -1.51 -2.88 -3.75
N LYS A 39 -1.72 -2.25 -4.90
CA LYS A 39 -1.98 -0.81 -4.95
C LYS A 39 -3.15 -0.40 -4.04
N ALA A 40 -4.07 -1.32 -3.74
CA ALA A 40 -5.17 -1.11 -2.80
C ALA A 40 -4.67 -1.06 -1.35
N ASP A 41 -3.76 -1.95 -0.95
CA ASP A 41 -3.18 -1.97 0.40
C ASP A 41 -2.43 -0.67 0.70
N LEU A 42 -1.59 -0.22 -0.24
CA LEU A 42 -0.88 1.07 -0.14
C LEU A 42 -1.85 2.25 0.00
N ARG A 43 -2.96 2.24 -0.74
CA ARG A 43 -3.99 3.30 -0.64
C ARG A 43 -4.70 3.28 0.71
N ALA A 44 -4.99 2.10 1.25
CA ALA A 44 -5.61 1.97 2.56
C ALA A 44 -4.68 2.48 3.66
N GLU A 45 -3.38 2.16 3.60
CA GLU A 45 -2.39 2.63 4.55
C GLU A 45 -2.19 4.15 4.50
N LEU A 46 -2.13 4.73 3.29
CA LEU A 46 -2.09 6.19 3.12
C LEU A 46 -3.32 6.88 3.71
N ALA A 47 -4.52 6.37 3.43
CA ALA A 47 -5.76 6.92 3.98
C ALA A 47 -5.77 6.86 5.53
N GLN A 48 -5.30 5.77 6.11
CA GLN A 48 -5.16 5.67 7.57
C GLN A 48 -4.15 6.68 8.12
N LEU A 49 -3.05 6.92 7.40
CA LEU A 49 -2.02 7.87 7.82
C LEU A 49 -2.53 9.31 7.75
N GLU A 50 -3.28 9.68 6.71
CA GLU A 50 -3.94 10.98 6.57
C GLU A 50 -4.93 11.24 7.71
N VAL A 51 -5.75 10.23 8.07
CA VAL A 51 -6.67 10.33 9.20
C VAL A 51 -5.92 10.53 10.51
N LYS A 52 -4.89 9.71 10.78
CA LYS A 52 -4.05 9.85 11.98
C LYS A 52 -3.40 11.23 12.07
N LEU A 53 -2.89 11.75 10.95
CA LEU A 53 -2.28 13.07 10.89
C LEU A 53 -3.31 14.15 11.20
N THR A 54 -4.49 14.09 10.59
CA THR A 54 -5.58 15.05 10.81
C THR A 54 -6.00 15.10 12.28
N ILE A 55 -6.17 13.93 12.91
CA ILE A 55 -6.51 13.84 14.34
C ILE A 55 -5.40 14.48 15.20
N ARG A 56 -4.13 14.13 14.94
CA ARG A 56 -3.00 14.70 15.71
C ARG A 56 -2.89 16.21 15.55
N MET A 57 -3.08 16.73 14.34
CA MET A 57 -3.07 18.17 14.09
C MET A 57 -4.23 18.86 14.80
N GLY A 58 -5.44 18.28 14.77
CA GLY A 58 -6.60 18.82 15.50
C GLY A 58 -6.36 18.90 17.00
N VAL A 59 -5.76 17.87 17.60
CA VAL A 59 -5.40 17.84 19.03
C VAL A 59 -4.31 18.86 19.36
N MET A 60 -3.29 18.99 18.52
CA MET A 60 -2.21 19.99 18.70
C MET A 60 -2.79 21.41 18.65
N LEU A 61 -3.66 21.70 17.69
CA LEU A 61 -4.29 23.02 17.57
C LEU A 61 -5.17 23.35 18.78
N SER A 62 -5.98 22.40 19.26
CA SER A 62 -6.82 22.63 20.44
C SER A 62 -6.00 22.84 21.71
N ALA A 63 -4.89 22.11 21.87
CA ALA A 63 -3.95 22.32 22.97
C ALA A 63 -3.34 23.73 22.94
N VAL A 64 -2.88 24.18 21.77
CA VAL A 64 -2.33 25.54 21.60
C VAL A 64 -3.37 26.60 21.94
N VAL A 65 -4.59 26.48 21.41
CA VAL A 65 -5.68 27.42 21.69
C VAL A 65 -6.02 27.42 23.19
N GLY A 66 -6.10 26.25 23.83
CA GLY A 66 -6.38 26.14 25.27
C GLY A 66 -5.32 26.83 26.13
N VAL A 67 -4.05 26.67 25.79
CA VAL A 67 -2.94 27.35 26.49
C VAL A 67 -3.03 28.87 26.33
N LEU A 68 -3.32 29.36 25.13
CA LEU A 68 -3.50 30.80 24.88
C LEU A 68 -4.65 31.40 25.68
N ILE A 69 -5.80 30.70 25.74
CA ILE A 69 -6.96 31.14 26.53
C ILE A 69 -6.61 31.19 28.02
N ALA A 70 -5.95 30.15 28.55
CA ALA A 70 -5.55 30.10 29.94
C ALA A 70 -4.56 31.23 30.29
N ALA A 71 -3.59 31.50 29.41
CA ALA A 71 -2.62 32.58 29.60
C ALA A 71 -3.29 33.97 29.62
N MET A 72 -4.26 34.22 28.72
CA MET A 72 -5.02 35.48 28.72
C MET A 72 -5.81 35.68 30.02
N LYS A 73 -6.42 34.61 30.55
CA LYS A 73 -7.13 34.67 31.84
C LYS A 73 -6.22 34.88 33.05
N PHE A 74 -4.93 34.64 32.95
CA PHE A 74 -3.97 34.84 34.04
C PHE A 74 -3.41 36.27 34.07
N ILE A 75 -3.49 36.99 32.93
CA ILE A 75 -3.03 38.37 32.79
C ILE A 75 -4.15 39.38 33.09
N GLN A 76 -5.41 39.00 32.90
CA GLN A 76 -6.60 39.77 33.32
C GLN A 76 -6.97 39.54 34.77
#